data_AF-A0A379T0T3-F1
#
_entry.id   AF-A0A379T0T3-F1
#
_cell.length_a   1.000
_cell.length_b   1.000
_cell.length_c   1.000
_cell.angle_alpha   90.00
_cell.angle_beta   90.00
_cell.angle_gamma   90.00
#
_symmetry.space_group_name_H-M   'P 1'
#
loop_
_entity.id
_entity.type
_entity.pdbx_description
1 polymer ?
#
loop_
_entity_poly.entity_id
_entity_poly.type
_entity_poly.pdbx_seq_one_letter_code
_entity_poly.pdbx_strand_id
1 'polypeptide(L)'
;MNFANYLHIPYLRHAGELVIVCTAIVGAGLGFLWFNTYPAQVFMGDVGSLALGGALGIIAVLLRQEFLLVIMGGVFVVETLSVILQVGSFQITRTAYFPYGAYPSPL
;
A
#
# COMPACT_ATOMS: atom_id res chain seq x y z
N MET A 1 3.44 -29.39 18.05
CA MET A 1 3.66 -29.14 16.60
C MET A 1 4.25 -27.76 16.44
N ASN A 2 5.53 -27.63 16.09
CA ASN A 2 6.13 -26.33 15.82
C ASN A 2 6.02 -26.06 14.31
N PHE A 3 4.91 -25.44 13.90
CA PHE A 3 4.61 -25.15 12.49
C PHE A 3 5.65 -24.25 11.82
N ALA A 4 6.33 -23.38 12.58
CA ALA A 4 7.38 -22.51 12.06
C ALA A 4 8.60 -23.31 11.55
N ASN A 5 9.01 -24.35 12.28
CA ASN A 5 10.08 -25.25 11.86
C ASN A 5 9.68 -26.11 10.65
N TYR A 6 8.39 -26.48 10.53
CA TYR A 6 7.90 -27.23 9.38
C TYR A 6 7.85 -26.38 8.10
N LEU A 7 7.50 -25.09 8.22
CA LEU A 7 7.34 -24.17 7.10
C LEU A 7 8.59 -23.31 6.81
N HIS A 8 9.69 -23.56 7.52
CA HIS A 8 10.95 -22.81 7.40
C HIS A 8 10.82 -21.30 7.64
N ILE A 9 9.86 -20.87 8.47
CA ILE A 9 9.61 -19.46 8.77
C ILE A 9 10.38 -19.05 10.02
N PRO A 10 11.10 -17.91 10.02
CA PRO A 10 11.76 -17.39 11.22
C PRO A 10 10.73 -17.09 12.32
N TYR A 11 10.87 -17.76 13.47
CA TYR A 11 10.01 -17.52 14.62
C TYR A 11 10.39 -16.23 15.34
N LEU A 12 9.52 -15.22 15.25
CA LEU A 12 9.67 -13.95 15.94
C LEU A 12 8.90 -13.98 17.27
N ARG A 13 9.62 -13.86 18.38
CA ARG A 13 9.02 -13.75 19.71
C ARG A 13 8.16 -12.47 19.77
N HIS A 14 6.90 -12.60 20.22
CA HIS A 14 5.87 -11.54 20.28
C HIS A 14 5.17 -11.18 18.96
N ALA A 15 5.46 -11.86 17.84
CA ALA A 15 4.74 -11.63 16.58
C ALA A 15 3.22 -11.87 16.67
N GLY A 16 2.75 -12.61 17.69
CA GLY A 16 1.32 -12.82 17.94
C GLY A 16 0.54 -11.54 18.25
N GLU A 17 1.16 -10.53 18.86
CA GLU A 17 0.48 -9.25 19.14
C GLU A 17 0.16 -8.49 17.86
N LEU A 18 1.00 -8.64 16.83
CA LEU A 18 0.81 -8.06 15.52
C LEU A 18 -0.46 -8.60 14.82
N VAL A 19 -0.86 -9.84 15.12
CA VAL A 19 -2.09 -10.44 14.58
C VAL A 19 -3.32 -9.63 15.02
N ILE A 20 -3.35 -9.15 16.26
CA ILE A 20 -4.46 -8.34 16.78
C ILE A 20 -4.59 -7.06 15.96
N VAL A 21 -3.47 -6.36 15.73
CA VAL A 21 -3.43 -5.14 14.92
C VAL A 21 -3.86 -5.42 13.48
N CYS A 22 -3.33 -6.48 12.85
CA CYS A 22 -3.70 -6.87 11.49
C CYS A 22 -5.19 -7.19 11.36
N THR A 23 -5.76 -7.94 12.31
CA THR A 23 -7.20 -8.26 12.30
C THR A 23 -8.07 -7.03 12.51
N ALA A 24 -7.64 -6.07 13.33
CA ALA A 24 -8.32 -4.78 13.50
C ALA A 24 -8.30 -3.96 12.20
N ILE A 25 -7.16 -3.90 11.50
CA ILE A 25 -7.05 -3.23 10.19
C ILE A 25 -7.96 -3.89 9.16
N VAL A 26 -7.99 -5.23 9.10
CA VAL A 26 -8.88 -5.97 8.19
C VAL A 26 -10.36 -5.69 8.54
N GLY A 27 -10.74 -5.74 9.82
CA GLY A 27 -12.10 -5.45 10.26
C GLY A 27 -12.54 -4.03 9.94
N ALA A 28 -11.68 -3.04 10.20
CA ALA A 28 -11.92 -1.65 9.85
C ALA A 28 -12.00 -1.45 8.33
N GLY A 29 -11.14 -2.12 7.56
CA GLY A 29 -11.14 -2.09 6.10
C GLY A 29 -12.42 -2.69 5.50
N LEU A 30 -12.90 -3.82 6.02
CA LEU A 30 -14.17 -4.42 5.60
C LEU A 30 -15.36 -3.53 5.95
N GLY A 31 -15.37 -2.95 7.15
CA GLY A 31 -16.40 -1.98 7.57
C GLY A 31 -16.40 -0.72 6.70
N PHE A 32 -15.21 -0.18 6.40
CA PHE A 32 -15.05 0.95 5.49
C PHE A 32 -15.51 0.61 4.07
N LEU A 33 -15.14 -0.57 3.56
CA LEU A 33 -15.49 -1.01 2.20
C LEU A 33 -17.00 -1.08 1.99
N TRP A 34 -17.78 -1.43 3.03
CA TRP A 34 -19.25 -1.42 2.96
C TRP A 34 -19.81 -0.04 2.56
N PHE A 35 -19.20 1.04 3.05
CA PHE A 35 -19.62 2.42 2.74
C PHE A 35 -18.85 3.03 1.56
N ASN A 36 -17.74 2.42 1.17
CA ASN A 36 -16.90 2.87 0.05
C ASN A 36 -17.24 2.18 -1.27
N THR A 37 -17.94 1.03 -1.24
CA THR A 37 -18.39 0.31 -2.45
C THR A 37 -19.32 1.20 -3.27
N TYR A 38 -19.22 1.13 -4.60
CA TYR A 38 -19.98 1.98 -5.51
C TYR A 38 -21.51 1.85 -5.29
N PRO A 39 -22.26 2.96 -5.13
CA PRO A 39 -21.83 4.36 -5.07
C PRO A 39 -21.25 4.76 -3.68
N ALA A 40 -20.03 5.30 -3.68
CA ALA A 40 -19.29 5.60 -2.44
C ALA A 40 -19.96 6.70 -1.61
N GLN A 41 -20.21 6.42 -0.34
CA GLN A 41 -20.77 7.36 0.64
C GLN A 41 -19.68 7.99 1.51
N VAL A 42 -18.59 7.26 1.74
CA VAL A 42 -17.45 7.70 2.55
C VAL A 42 -16.17 7.54 1.74
N PHE A 43 -15.37 8.61 1.67
CA PHE A 43 -14.06 8.61 1.05
C PHE A 43 -12.96 8.44 2.09
N MET A 44 -11.91 7.71 1.72
CA MET A 44 -10.77 7.42 2.60
C MET A 44 -9.96 8.69 2.94
N GLY A 45 -9.80 9.56 1.94
CA GLY A 45 -8.93 10.73 2.02
C GLY A 45 -7.46 10.39 2.27
N ASP A 46 -6.64 11.43 2.43
CA ASP A 46 -5.21 11.28 2.70
C ASP A 46 -4.93 10.68 4.08
N VAL A 47 -5.80 11.00 5.06
CA VAL A 47 -5.67 10.50 6.44
C VAL A 47 -5.71 8.98 6.48
N GLY A 48 -6.68 8.36 5.79
CA GLY A 48 -6.78 6.90 5.77
C GLY A 48 -5.65 6.25 4.97
N SER A 49 -5.34 6.78 3.78
CA SER A 49 -4.36 6.16 2.86
C SER A 49 -2.93 6.19 3.42
N LEU A 50 -2.50 7.34 3.96
CA LEU A 50 -1.19 7.49 4.61
C LEU A 50 -1.09 6.63 5.87
N ALA A 51 -2.16 6.57 6.67
CA ALA A 51 -2.20 5.73 7.87
C ALA A 51 -2.08 4.23 7.55
N LEU A 52 -2.84 3.72 6.56
CA LEU A 52 -2.74 2.31 6.16
C LEU A 52 -1.39 1.99 5.53
N GLY A 53 -0.85 2.85 4.66
CA GLY A 53 0.48 2.68 4.08
C GLY A 53 1.58 2.62 5.15
N GLY A 54 1.56 3.56 6.10
CA GLY A 54 2.51 3.60 7.20
C GLY A 54 2.40 2.37 8.13
N ALA A 55 1.19 1.97 8.49
CA ALA A 55 0.95 0.81 9.34
C ALA A 55 1.45 -0.49 8.69
N LEU A 56 1.12 -0.72 7.41
CA LEU A 56 1.59 -1.89 6.67
C LEU A 56 3.11 -1.91 6.49
N GLY A 57 3.73 -0.75 6.26
CA GLY A 57 5.18 -0.59 6.21
C GLY A 57 5.88 -0.98 7.52
N ILE A 58 5.38 -0.46 8.65
CA ILE A 58 5.90 -0.80 9.98
C ILE A 58 5.77 -2.30 10.25
N ILE A 59 4.60 -2.89 9.96
CA ILE A 59 4.35 -4.32 10.13
C ILE A 59 5.35 -5.15 9.30
N ALA A 60 5.61 -4.77 8.04
CA ALA A 60 6.55 -5.49 7.18
C ALA A 60 8.00 -5.45 7.72
N VAL A 61 8.42 -4.30 8.24
CA VAL A 61 9.75 -4.13 8.87
C VAL A 61 9.86 -4.96 10.15
N LEU A 62 8.84 -4.92 11.01
CA LEU A 62 8.81 -5.71 12.26
C LEU A 62 8.88 -7.22 12.00
N LEU A 63 8.23 -7.69 10.93
CA LEU A 63 8.26 -9.09 10.50
C LEU A 63 9.52 -9.46 9.72
N ARG A 64 10.37 -8.48 9.34
CA ARG A 64 11.49 -8.64 8.41
C ARG A 64 11.08 -9.31 7.08
N GLN A 65 9.89 -8.97 6.62
CA GLN A 65 9.27 -9.51 5.39
C GLN A 65 8.96 -8.36 4.41
N GLU A 66 9.97 -7.52 4.15
CA GLU A 66 9.83 -6.32 3.33
C GLU A 66 9.50 -6.65 1.87
N PHE A 67 10.14 -7.68 1.31
CA PHE A 67 9.86 -8.14 -0.06
C PHE A 67 8.44 -8.68 -0.22
N LEU A 68 7.87 -9.30 0.82
CA LEU A 68 6.47 -9.74 0.77
C LEU A 68 5.51 -8.56 0.67
N LEU A 69 5.80 -7.44 1.36
CA LEU A 69 4.97 -6.23 1.23
C LEU A 69 5.00 -5.67 -0.19
N VAL A 70 6.15 -5.68 -0.86
CA VAL A 70 6.27 -5.26 -2.26
C VAL A 70 5.42 -6.13 -3.19
N ILE A 71 5.42 -7.45 -2.96
CA ILE A 71 4.65 -8.40 -3.79
C ILE A 71 3.15 -8.27 -3.49
N MET A 72 2.74 -8.26 -2.22
CA MET A 72 1.33 -8.14 -1.83
C MET A 72 0.75 -6.76 -2.18
N GLY A 73 1.54 -5.70 -2.02
CA GLY A 73 1.22 -4.33 -2.36
C GLY A 73 1.56 -3.95 -3.80
N GLY A 74 1.72 -4.92 -4.71
CA GLY A 74 2.23 -4.70 -6.06
C GLY A 74 1.48 -3.59 -6.83
N VAL A 75 0.16 -3.46 -6.65
CA VAL A 75 -0.62 -2.36 -7.25
C VAL A 75 -0.16 -0.99 -6.75
N PHE A 76 0.09 -0.83 -5.44
CA PHE A 76 0.61 0.43 -4.88
C PHE A 76 2.01 0.76 -5.40
N VAL A 77 2.85 -0.26 -5.56
CA VAL A 77 4.20 -0.12 -6.11
C VAL A 77 4.14 0.32 -7.57
N VAL A 78 3.30 -0.34 -8.38
CA VAL A 78 3.12 0.01 -9.80
C VAL A 78 2.53 1.41 -9.95
N GLU A 79 1.56 1.82 -9.13
CA GLU A 79 1.04 3.19 -9.09
C GLU A 79 2.14 4.21 -8.78
N THR A 80 2.99 3.93 -7.80
CA THR A 80 4.09 4.85 -7.46
C THR A 80 5.14 4.91 -8.58
N LEU A 81 5.47 3.76 -9.17
CA LEU A 81 6.39 3.67 -10.31
C LEU A 81 5.84 4.38 -11.54
N SER A 82 4.54 4.30 -11.81
CA SER A 82 3.91 4.95 -12.96
C SER A 82 4.09 6.47 -12.85
N VAL A 83 3.85 7.05 -11.67
CA VAL A 83 4.03 8.49 -11.41
C VAL A 83 5.50 8.89 -11.48
N ILE A 84 6.43 8.09 -10.93
CA ILE A 84 7.88 8.39 -11.00
C ILE A 84 8.36 8.39 -12.45
N LEU A 85 7.98 7.38 -13.24
CA LEU A 85 8.32 7.29 -14.66
C LEU A 85 7.71 8.45 -15.44
N GLN A 86 6.48 8.82 -15.10
CA GLN A 86 5.78 9.94 -15.72
C GLN A 86 6.51 11.26 -15.46
N VAL A 87 6.78 11.60 -14.19
CA VAL A 87 7.52 12.82 -13.81
C VAL A 87 8.93 12.83 -14.40
N GLY A 88 9.63 11.69 -14.41
CA GLY A 88 10.93 11.55 -15.05
C GLY A 88 10.90 11.82 -16.55
N SER A 89 9.89 11.30 -17.26
CA SER A 89 9.70 11.56 -18.70
C SER A 89 9.47 13.04 -19.00
N PHE A 90 8.66 13.73 -18.19
CA PHE A 90 8.46 15.17 -18.38
C PHE A 90 9.72 15.97 -18.17
N GLN A 91 10.52 15.60 -17.17
CA GLN A 91 11.74 16.33 -16.85
C GLN A 91 12.81 16.19 -17.95
N ILE A 92 12.86 15.04 -18.65
CA ILE A 92 13.89 14.73 -19.65
C ILE A 92 13.41 15.06 -21.07
N THR A 93 12.21 14.61 -21.45
CA THR A 93 11.74 14.61 -22.84
C THR A 93 10.64 15.66 -23.08
N ARG A 94 10.14 16.34 -22.04
CA ARG A 94 9.00 17.29 -22.09
C ARG A 94 7.73 16.69 -22.71
N THR A 95 7.65 15.36 -22.80
CA THR A 95 6.56 14.64 -23.47
C THR A 95 5.83 13.78 -22.45
N ALA A 96 4.51 13.93 -22.46
CA ALA A 96 3.58 13.17 -21.64
C ALA A 96 3.31 11.80 -22.29
N TYR A 97 3.46 10.70 -21.54
CA TYR A 97 2.99 9.38 -21.98
C TYR A 97 1.48 9.18 -21.75
N PHE A 98 0.89 9.91 -20.79
CA PHE A 98 -0.55 9.89 -20.51
C PHE A 98 -1.15 11.26 -20.86
N PRO A 99 -2.30 11.33 -21.54
CA PRO A 99 -2.93 12.61 -21.83
C PRO A 99 -3.40 13.25 -20.52
N TYR A 100 -2.76 14.36 -20.13
CA TYR A 100 -3.25 15.21 -19.06
C TYR A 100 -4.32 16.13 -19.63
N GLY A 101 -5.54 16.03 -19.11
CA GLY A 101 -6.61 16.95 -19.45
C GLY A 101 -6.43 18.39 -18.95
N ALA A 102 -5.33 18.75 -18.27
CA ALA A 102 -5.22 20.08 -17.65
C ALA A 102 -3.81 20.54 -17.22
N TYR A 103 -2.73 20.27 -17.97
CA TYR A 103 -1.52 21.09 -17.78
C TYR A 103 -1.59 22.31 -18.70
N PRO A 104 -1.72 23.53 -18.17
CA PRO A 104 -1.38 24.70 -18.97
C PRO A 104 0.10 24.58 -19.30
N SER A 105 0.41 24.61 -20.59
CA SER A 105 1.77 24.83 -21.08
C SER A 105 2.38 26.00 -20.33
N PRO A 106 3.62 25.90 -19.81
CA PRO A 106 4.33 27.08 -19.33
C PRO A 106 4.65 27.96 -20.55
N LEU A 107 3.76 28.93 -20.80
CA LEU A 107 4.03 30.21 -21.41
C LEU A 107 3.78 31.27 -20.34
#